data_AF-A0A177B2J6-F1
#
_entry.id   AF-A0A177B2J6-F1
#
_cell.length_a   1.000
_cell.length_b   1.000
_cell.length_c   1.000
_cell.angle_alpha   90.00
_cell.angle_beta   90.00
_cell.angle_gamma   90.00
#
_symmetry.space_group_name_H-M   'P 1'
#
loop_
_entity.id
_entity.type
_entity.pdbx_description
1 polymer ?
#
loop_
_entity_poly.entity_id
_entity_poly.type
_entity_poly.pdbx_seq_one_letter_code
_entity_poly.pdbx_strand_id
1 'polypeptide(L)'
;MKLPQFKLFWSSPIFKQIKVIDTMSYEKFNLINSNISCLPMEKSDKKRIIPETTSKIITYINELCHQVYSSSENLSIDEGIIKFKGRVHFKTFNSMKPIKVGLKM
;
A
#
# COMPACT_ATOMS: atom_id res chain seq x y z
N MET A 1 -17.88 -4.30 -12.73
CA MET A 1 -16.68 -4.79 -13.46
C MET A 1 -15.73 -5.47 -12.48
N LYS A 2 -15.30 -6.70 -12.78
CA LYS A 2 -14.29 -7.43 -12.00
C LYS A 2 -12.93 -6.79 -12.34
N LEU A 3 -12.13 -6.41 -11.35
CA LEU A 3 -10.80 -5.84 -11.59
C LEU A 3 -9.95 -6.84 -12.39
N PRO A 4 -9.11 -6.38 -13.35
CA PRO A 4 -8.22 -7.27 -14.06
C PRO A 4 -7.30 -7.98 -13.06
N GLN A 5 -7.21 -9.29 -13.17
CA GLN A 5 -6.34 -10.10 -12.33
C GLN A 5 -4.90 -9.94 -12.81
N PHE A 6 -3.95 -9.84 -11.88
CA PHE A 6 -2.53 -9.70 -12.21
C PHE A 6 -2.03 -10.73 -13.23
N LYS A 7 -2.53 -11.97 -13.14
CA LYS A 7 -2.23 -13.06 -14.09
C LYS A 7 -2.40 -12.68 -15.56
N LEU A 8 -3.35 -11.79 -15.86
CA LEU A 8 -3.63 -11.34 -17.23
C LEU A 8 -2.44 -10.63 -17.88
N PHE A 9 -1.54 -10.02 -17.10
CA PHE A 9 -0.35 -9.37 -17.64
C PHE A 9 0.63 -10.35 -18.31
N TRP A 10 0.63 -11.62 -17.88
CA TRP A 10 1.47 -12.68 -18.44
C TRP A 10 0.73 -13.55 -19.46
N SER A 11 -0.59 -13.72 -19.32
CA SER A 11 -1.35 -14.71 -20.09
C SER A 11 -2.28 -14.16 -21.17
N SER A 12 -2.77 -12.91 -21.05
CA SER A 12 -3.78 -12.38 -21.96
C SER A 12 -3.13 -11.68 -23.16
N PRO A 13 -3.59 -11.90 -24.41
CA PRO A 13 -3.10 -11.16 -25.57
C PRO A 13 -3.37 -9.65 -25.50
N ILE A 14 -4.50 -9.26 -24.89
CA ILE A 14 -4.98 -7.87 -24.83
C ILE A 14 -4.29 -7.10 -23.69
N PHE A 15 -4.10 -7.76 -22.54
CA PHE A 15 -3.51 -7.14 -21.35
C PHE A 15 -2.02 -7.48 -21.18
N LYS A 16 -1.39 -8.10 -22.20
CA LYS A 16 0.01 -8.51 -22.15
C LYS A 16 0.90 -7.29 -21.96
N GLN A 17 1.76 -7.32 -20.94
CA GLN A 17 2.76 -6.27 -20.75
C GLN A 17 4.16 -6.86 -20.92
N ILE A 18 4.80 -6.54 -22.05
CA ILE A 18 6.12 -7.07 -22.43
C ILE A 18 7.15 -6.78 -21.33
N LYS A 19 7.22 -5.52 -20.86
CA LYS A 19 8.13 -5.12 -19.78
C LYS A 19 7.97 -5.94 -18.50
N VAL A 20 6.74 -6.31 -18.15
CA VAL A 20 6.46 -7.10 -16.94
C VAL A 20 6.95 -8.54 -17.11
N ILE A 21 6.71 -9.11 -18.30
CA ILE A 21 7.11 -10.48 -18.64
C ILE A 21 8.64 -10.59 -18.67
N ASP A 22 9.32 -9.59 -19.23
CA ASP A 22 10.78 -9.57 -19.32
C ASP A 22 11.44 -9.39 -17.94
N THR A 23 10.74 -8.77 -16.99
CA THR A 23 11.25 -8.53 -15.63
C THR A 23 11.20 -9.79 -14.76
N MET A 24 10.08 -10.51 -14.73
CA MET A 24 9.93 -11.74 -13.94
C MET A 24 8.77 -12.61 -14.41
N SER A 25 8.85 -13.92 -14.13
CA SER A 25 7.73 -14.84 -14.32
C SER A 25 6.60 -14.58 -13.32
N TYR A 26 5.37 -14.94 -13.70
CA TYR A 26 4.19 -14.82 -12.83
C TYR A 26 4.36 -15.61 -11.52
N GLU A 27 4.97 -16.80 -11.59
CA GLU A 27 5.20 -17.64 -10.41
C GLU A 27 6.11 -16.94 -9.38
N LYS A 28 7.21 -16.35 -9.86
CA LYS A 28 8.13 -15.58 -9.02
C LYS A 28 7.45 -14.34 -8.45
N PHE A 29 6.68 -13.62 -9.26
CA PHE A 29 5.88 -12.48 -8.80
C PHE A 29 4.91 -12.89 -7.68
N ASN A 30 4.14 -13.96 -7.89
CA ASN A 30 3.15 -14.41 -6.92
C ASN A 30 3.81 -14.87 -5.62
N LEU A 31 4.94 -15.57 -5.71
CA LEU A 31 5.72 -16.01 -4.56
C LEU A 31 6.23 -14.81 -3.74
N ILE A 32 6.77 -13.78 -4.40
CA ILE A 32 7.23 -12.57 -3.72
C ILE A 32 6.02 -11.86 -3.09
N ASN A 33 4.97 -11.61 -3.86
CA ASN A 33 3.80 -10.87 -3.42
C ASN A 33 3.08 -11.50 -2.21
N SER A 34 3.11 -12.83 -2.07
CA SER A 34 2.53 -13.51 -0.90
C SER A 34 3.43 -13.51 0.34
N ASN A 35 4.73 -13.25 0.18
CA ASN A 35 5.73 -13.38 1.25
C ASN A 35 6.40 -12.04 1.63
N ILE A 36 5.99 -10.92 1.03
CA ILE A 36 6.45 -9.59 1.48
C ILE A 36 5.99 -9.39 2.93
N SER A 37 6.97 -9.34 3.82
CA SER A 37 6.76 -8.97 5.21
C SER A 37 7.74 -7.86 5.57
N CYS A 38 7.21 -6.82 6.21
CA CYS A 38 8.02 -5.71 6.70
C CYS A 38 8.32 -5.86 8.18
N LEU A 39 8.17 -7.03 8.80
CA LEU A 39 8.39 -7.21 10.24
C LEU A 39 9.80 -7.77 10.47
N PRO A 40 10.62 -7.20 11.39
CA PRO A 40 11.71 -7.99 11.94
C PRO A 40 11.05 -9.19 12.65
N MET A 41 11.64 -10.38 12.52
CA MET A 41 11.07 -11.61 13.09
C MET A 41 10.97 -11.61 14.62
N GLU A 42 11.41 -10.53 15.28
CA GLU A 42 11.40 -10.41 16.73
C GLU A 42 10.05 -9.93 17.27
N LYS A 43 9.76 -10.46 18.47
CA LYS A 43 8.45 -10.51 19.12
C LYS A 43 7.72 -9.17 19.07
N SER A 44 6.70 -9.09 18.21
CA SER A 44 5.81 -7.94 18.17
C SER A 44 4.98 -7.86 19.47
N ASP A 45 5.08 -6.74 20.18
CA ASP A 45 4.15 -6.41 21.25
C ASP A 45 2.72 -6.30 20.69
N LYS A 46 1.86 -7.24 21.07
CA LYS A 46 0.47 -7.38 20.58
C LYS A 46 -0.45 -6.19 20.92
N LYS A 47 0.05 -5.17 21.62
CA LYS A 47 -0.74 -4.03 22.10
C LYS A 47 -0.85 -2.87 21.10
N ARG A 48 -0.01 -2.81 20.06
CA ARG A 48 -0.04 -1.68 19.11
C ARG A 48 -1.06 -1.89 18.00
N ILE A 49 -1.83 -0.83 17.70
CA ILE A 49 -2.84 -0.79 16.63
C ILE A 49 -2.18 -0.89 15.24
N ILE A 50 -1.01 -0.24 15.08
CA ILE A 50 -0.17 -0.31 13.89
C ILE A 50 1.10 -1.08 14.25
N PRO A 51 1.53 -2.08 13.45
CA PRO A 51 2.78 -2.77 13.68
C PRO A 51 3.97 -1.80 13.72
N GLU A 52 4.90 -2.02 14.65
CA GLU A 52 6.04 -1.12 14.88
C GLU A 52 6.82 -0.82 13.61
N THR A 53 7.06 -1.81 12.77
CA THR A 53 7.87 -1.61 11.57
C THR A 53 7.16 -0.82 10.49
N THR A 54 5.85 -0.97 10.36
CA THR A 54 5.05 -0.12 9.47
C THR A 54 5.17 1.33 9.92
N SER A 55 5.15 1.59 11.23
CA SER A 55 5.38 2.93 11.77
C SER A 55 6.77 3.46 11.42
N LYS A 56 7.83 2.66 11.59
CA LYS A 56 9.21 3.06 11.25
C LYS A 56 9.37 3.42 9.78
N ILE A 57 8.77 2.65 8.87
CA ILE A 57 8.80 2.93 7.43
C ILE A 57 8.07 4.25 7.13
N ILE A 58 6.89 4.46 7.71
CA ILE A 58 6.13 5.71 7.50
C ILE A 58 6.92 6.91 8.03
N THR A 59 7.51 6.81 9.22
CA THR A 59 8.36 7.87 9.80
C THR A 59 9.54 8.18 8.89
N TYR A 60 10.25 7.16 8.41
CA TYR A 60 11.39 7.33 7.51
C TYR A 60 10.99 8.02 6.19
N ILE A 61 9.87 7.63 5.59
CA ILE A 61 9.36 8.28 4.37
C ILE A 61 9.01 9.75 4.64
N ASN A 62 8.34 10.04 5.75
CA ASN A 62 7.99 11.42 6.11
C ASN A 62 9.25 12.29 6.31
N GLU A 63 10.27 11.77 6.99
CA GLU A 63 11.55 12.45 7.18
C GLU A 63 12.23 12.73 5.84
N LEU A 64 12.26 11.77 4.92
CA LEU A 64 12.78 11.97 3.57
C LEU A 64 12.02 13.06 2.81
N CYS A 65 10.69 13.06 2.88
CA CYS A 65 9.88 14.10 2.24
C CYS A 65 10.22 15.51 2.76
N HIS A 66 10.42 15.64 4.08
CA HIS A 66 10.82 16.91 4.70
C HIS A 66 12.25 17.34 4.36
N GLN A 67 13.17 16.39 4.14
CA GLN A 67 14.53 16.68 3.72
C GLN A 67 14.62 17.16 2.26
N VAL A 68 13.81 16.57 1.38
CA VAL A 68 13.86 16.86 -0.06
C VAL A 68 13.10 18.14 -0.43
N TYR A 69 12.10 18.52 0.36
CA TYR A 69 11.24 19.65 0.05
C TYR A 69 10.94 20.54 1.26
N SER A 70 11.21 21.84 1.12
CA SER A 70 10.77 22.88 2.05
C SER A 70 9.50 23.54 1.51
N SER A 71 8.43 23.53 2.31
CA SER A 71 7.14 24.08 1.91
C SER A 71 7.16 25.60 1.77
N SER A 72 6.36 26.12 0.83
CA SER A 72 6.02 27.54 0.70
C SER A 72 5.00 28.00 1.75
N GLU A 73 4.69 29.30 1.78
CA GLU A 73 3.74 29.91 2.74
C GLU A 73 2.33 29.30 2.73
N ASN A 74 1.83 28.87 1.57
CA ASN A 74 0.48 28.32 1.45
C ASN A 74 0.47 26.80 1.61
N LEU A 75 0.02 26.33 2.77
CA LEU A 75 -0.14 24.91 3.10
C LEU A 75 -1.62 24.53 3.19
N SER A 76 -1.97 23.36 2.66
CA SER A 76 -3.30 22.77 2.78
C SER A 76 -3.23 21.44 3.52
N ILE A 77 -4.12 21.23 4.48
CA ILE A 77 -4.21 20.00 5.27
C ILE A 77 -5.61 19.42 5.07
N ASP A 78 -5.69 18.17 4.60
CA ASP A 78 -6.94 17.42 4.43
C ASP A 78 -6.69 15.92 4.66
N GLU A 79 -7.75 15.16 4.86
CA GLU A 79 -7.71 13.71 5.06
C GLU A 79 -7.56 12.93 3.75
N GLY A 80 -6.63 11.98 3.74
CA GLY A 80 -6.48 11.00 2.66
C GLY A 80 -7.22 9.70 3.00
N ILE A 81 -7.87 9.07 2.02
CA ILE A 81 -8.44 7.73 2.20
C ILE A 81 -7.82 6.74 1.22
N ILE A 82 -7.12 5.74 1.76
CA ILE A 82 -6.59 4.61 1.00
C ILE A 82 -7.63 3.49 0.99
N LYS A 83 -8.11 3.12 -0.21
CA LYS A 83 -9.10 2.06 -0.38
C LYS A 83 -8.56 0.71 0.11
N PHE A 84 -9.12 0.21 1.21
CA PHE A 84 -8.77 -1.09 1.75
C PHE A 84 -10.01 -1.81 2.26
N LYS A 85 -10.28 -3.02 1.74
CA LYS A 85 -11.45 -3.82 2.10
C LYS A 85 -11.16 -4.95 3.08
N GLY A 86 -9.89 -5.25 3.34
CA GLY A 86 -9.47 -6.33 4.24
C GLY A 86 -9.87 -6.11 5.70
N ARG A 87 -9.56 -7.09 6.54
CA ARG A 87 -9.78 -7.03 7.99
C ARG A 87 -8.61 -6.28 8.63
N VAL A 88 -8.91 -5.12 9.23
CA VAL A 88 -7.96 -4.30 9.98
C VAL A 88 -8.73 -3.46 10.97
N HIS A 89 -8.19 -3.30 12.18
CA HIS A 89 -8.90 -2.70 13.32
C HIS A 89 -9.17 -1.20 13.16
N PHE A 90 -8.29 -0.47 12.47
CA PHE A 90 -8.36 0.99 12.31
C PHE A 90 -8.98 1.44 10.98
N LYS A 91 -9.76 0.57 10.33
CA LYS A 91 -10.50 0.91 9.10
C LYS A 91 -11.63 1.88 9.42
N THR A 92 -11.77 2.94 8.65
CA THR A 92 -12.82 3.94 8.85
C THR A 92 -13.87 3.87 7.74
N PHE A 93 -15.08 4.35 8.05
CA PHE A 93 -16.16 4.54 7.09
C PHE A 93 -16.53 6.03 7.01
N ASN A 94 -16.58 6.59 5.81
CA ASN A 94 -17.07 7.93 5.54
C ASN A 94 -18.04 7.90 4.36
N SER A 95 -19.33 8.16 4.62
CA SER A 95 -20.39 8.11 3.60
C SER A 95 -20.25 9.17 2.52
N MET A 96 -19.59 10.30 2.84
CA MET A 96 -19.45 11.46 1.97
C MET A 96 -18.29 11.31 0.97
N LYS A 97 -17.35 10.40 1.21
CA LYS A 97 -16.19 10.19 0.33
C LYS A 97 -16.52 9.16 -0.76
N PRO A 98 -15.97 9.31 -1.98
CA PRO A 98 -16.17 8.33 -3.07
C PRO A 98 -15.72 6.92 -2.67
N ILE A 99 -14.63 6.83 -1.91
CA ILE A 99 -14.16 5.61 -1.26
C ILE A 99 -14.72 5.61 0.16
N LYS A 100 -15.85 4.92 0.35
CA LYS A 100 -16.56 4.94 1.62
C LYS A 100 -15.85 4.21 2.76
N VAL A 101 -15.05 3.20 2.44
CA VAL A 101 -14.36 2.34 3.43
C VAL A 101 -12.89 2.26 3.09
N GLY A 102 -12.02 2.56 4.04
CA GLY A 102 -10.58 2.52 3.83
C GLY A 102 -9.76 2.82 5.08
N LEU A 103 -8.47 3.05 4.84
CA LEU A 103 -7.54 3.56 5.85
C LEU A 103 -7.51 5.08 5.70
N LYS A 104 -7.87 5.79 6.77
CA LYS A 104 -7.73 7.24 6.84
C LYS A 104 -6.29 7.58 7.23
N MET A 105 -5.68 8.48 6.48
CA MET A 105 -4.34 9.04 6.69
C MET A 105 -4.46 10.50 7.09
#